data_AF-A0A7X8XIM9-F1
#
_entry.id   AF-A0A7X8XIM9-F1
#
_cell.length_a   1.000
_cell.length_b   1.000
_cell.length_c   1.000
_cell.angle_alpha   90.00
_cell.angle_beta   90.00
_cell.angle_gamma   90.00
#
_symmetry.space_group_name_H-M   'P 1'
#
loop_
_entity.id
_entity.type
_entity.pdbx_description
1 polymer ?
#
loop_
_entity_poly.entity_id
_entity_poly.type
_entity_poly.pdbx_seq_one_letter_code
_entity_poly.pdbx_strand_id
1 'polypeptide(L)'
;MNNKECTENLIGNSYQTIDLTPLGINLRDKTGKEILIECFLKSGLRTTIRELFEVIYVYCKQTNQTEKLKQTDWFHFIRLLRNATAHDFRFVFQKKDIEILPITWNEKTITKKMNQSHVTLHLFSYQDCWKIINEIERFVNEIE
;
A
#
# COMPACT_ATOMS: atom_id res chain seq x y z
N MET A 1 16.41 -21.85 4.34
CA MET A 1 16.18 -20.40 4.55
C MET A 1 14.68 -20.22 4.68
N ASN A 2 14.18 -20.11 5.91
CA ASN A 2 12.74 -19.88 6.17
C ASN A 2 12.51 -18.39 6.28
N ASN A 3 11.70 -17.85 5.38
CA ASN A 3 11.18 -16.48 5.44
C ASN A 3 10.36 -16.32 6.73
N LYS A 4 10.92 -15.62 7.72
CA LYS A 4 10.17 -15.20 8.91
C LYS A 4 9.39 -13.93 8.55
N GLU A 5 8.24 -14.10 7.90
CA GLU A 5 7.25 -13.02 7.78
C GLU A 5 6.70 -12.69 9.18
N CYS A 6 6.59 -11.40 9.49
CA CYS A 6 5.92 -10.92 10.69
C CYS A 6 4.42 -11.18 10.52
N THR A 7 3.89 -12.21 11.18
CA THR A 7 2.46 -12.57 11.10
C THR A 7 1.78 -12.35 12.44
N GLU A 8 0.71 -11.56 12.44
CA GLU A 8 -0.18 -11.37 13.59
C GLU A 8 -1.17 -12.54 13.63
N ASN A 9 -0.83 -13.62 14.33
CA ASN A 9 -1.77 -14.72 14.53
C ASN A 9 -2.71 -14.42 15.71
N LEU A 10 -3.97 -14.08 15.41
CA LEU A 10 -5.04 -13.97 16.40
C LEU A 10 -5.70 -15.34 16.57
N ILE A 11 -5.55 -15.96 17.76
CA ILE A 11 -6.28 -17.17 18.14
C ILE A 11 -7.43 -16.78 19.09
N GLY A 12 -8.61 -17.35 18.85
CA GLY A 12 -9.86 -17.02 19.55
C GLY A 12 -9.98 -17.59 20.98
N ASN A 13 -10.60 -16.75 21.83
CA ASN A 13 -11.30 -17.00 23.10
C ASN A 13 -10.56 -17.59 24.31
N SER A 14 -9.83 -16.73 25.04
CA SER A 14 -9.88 -16.49 26.51
C SER A 14 -8.58 -15.75 26.89
N TYR A 15 -8.69 -14.47 27.27
CA TYR A 15 -7.58 -13.51 27.34
C TYR A 15 -6.60 -13.60 26.16
N GLN A 16 -6.85 -12.83 25.09
CA GLN A 16 -5.89 -12.70 23.99
C GLN A 16 -4.54 -12.25 24.56
N THR A 17 -3.64 -13.20 24.74
CA THR A 17 -2.28 -12.94 25.18
C THR A 17 -1.50 -12.71 23.90
N ILE A 18 -1.02 -11.48 23.71
CA ILE A 18 -0.21 -11.16 22.55
C ILE A 18 1.17 -11.78 22.77
N ASP A 19 1.56 -12.72 21.90
CA ASP A 19 2.92 -13.26 21.92
C ASP A 19 3.90 -12.23 21.32
N LEU A 20 4.61 -11.53 22.20
CA LEU A 20 5.65 -10.57 21.82
C LEU A 20 7.04 -11.20 21.70
N THR A 21 7.17 -12.52 21.86
CA THR A 21 8.46 -13.23 21.74
C THR A 21 9.15 -12.94 20.40
N PRO A 22 8.47 -12.94 19.24
CA PRO A 22 9.10 -12.61 17.96
C PRO A 22 9.67 -11.18 17.92
N LEU A 23 8.96 -10.21 18.49
CA LEU A 23 9.43 -8.83 18.62
C LEU A 23 10.68 -8.76 19.52
N GLY A 24 10.63 -9.44 20.67
CA GLY A 24 11.74 -9.50 21.61
C GLY A 24 13.00 -10.16 21.04
N ILE A 25 12.85 -11.13 20.13
CA ILE A 25 13.98 -11.74 19.39
C ILE A 25 14.55 -10.72 18.40
N ASN A 26 13.71 -10.12 17.56
CA ASN A 26 14.17 -9.20 16.52
C ASN A 26 14.80 -7.91 17.08
N LEU A 27 14.45 -7.49 18.30
CA LEU A 27 15.08 -6.33 18.95
C LEU A 27 16.52 -6.57 19.42
N ARG A 28 16.97 -7.82 19.54
CA ARG A 28 18.25 -8.17 20.18
C ARG A 28 19.46 -8.12 19.26
N ASP A 29 19.28 -8.29 17.95
CA ASP A 29 20.38 -8.27 16.98
C ASP A 29 20.15 -7.27 15.84
N LYS A 30 21.22 -6.93 15.11
CA LYS A 30 21.22 -5.89 14.08
C LYS A 30 20.26 -6.23 12.93
N THR A 31 20.23 -7.48 12.50
CA THR A 31 19.39 -7.94 11.38
C THR A 31 17.91 -7.91 11.74
N GLY A 32 17.55 -8.34 12.96
CA GLY A 32 16.20 -8.24 13.47
C GLY A 32 15.70 -6.80 13.56
N LYS A 33 16.56 -5.86 13.97
CA LYS A 33 16.23 -4.42 14.00
C LYS A 33 15.97 -3.87 12.61
N GLU A 34 16.74 -4.27 11.61
CA GLU A 34 16.53 -3.88 10.21
C GLU A 34 15.15 -4.36 9.70
N ILE A 35 14.75 -5.60 10.04
CA ILE A 35 13.41 -6.12 9.72
C ILE A 35 12.31 -5.29 10.40
N LEU A 36 12.46 -4.97 11.68
CA LEU A 36 11.48 -4.17 12.42
C LEU A 36 11.35 -2.75 11.86
N ILE A 37 12.47 -2.12 11.48
CA ILE A 37 12.48 -0.82 10.81
C ILE A 37 11.73 -0.93 9.48
N GLU A 38 11.99 -1.96 8.67
CA GLU A 38 11.28 -2.16 7.42
C GLU A 38 9.77 -2.33 7.63
N CYS A 39 9.35 -3.12 8.62
CA CYS A 39 7.95 -3.27 9.00
C CYS A 39 7.31 -1.94 9.42
N PHE A 40 8.00 -1.16 10.27
CA PHE A 40 7.54 0.14 10.73
C PHE A 40 7.35 1.11 9.55
N LEU A 41 8.35 1.21 8.67
CA LEU A 41 8.30 2.13 7.55
C LEU A 41 7.24 1.70 6.51
N LYS A 42 7.09 0.38 6.25
CA LYS A 42 5.99 -0.16 5.44
C LYS A 42 4.62 0.20 6.05
N SER A 43 4.47 0.14 7.37
CA SER A 43 3.23 0.55 8.05
C SER A 43 2.91 2.04 7.81
N GLY A 44 3.94 2.90 7.80
CA GLY A 44 3.80 4.30 7.41
C GLY A 44 3.27 4.45 5.99
N LEU A 45 3.90 3.80 5.00
CA LEU A 45 3.43 3.80 3.61
C LEU A 45 1.99 3.29 3.49
N ARG A 46 1.66 2.21 4.22
CA ARG A 46 0.32 1.61 4.26
C ARG A 46 -0.73 2.65 4.57
N THR A 47 -0.47 3.37 5.65
CA THR A 47 -1.39 4.31 6.26
C THR A 47 -1.54 5.52 5.36
N THR A 48 -0.41 6.09 4.92
CA THR A 48 -0.40 7.27 4.04
C THR A 48 -1.14 7.01 2.73
N ILE A 49 -0.87 5.92 2.01
CA ILE A 49 -1.56 5.62 0.74
C ILE A 49 -3.07 5.46 0.97
N ARG A 50 -3.46 4.74 2.03
CA ARG A 50 -4.86 4.50 2.33
C ARG A 50 -5.58 5.81 2.62
N GLU A 51 -5.03 6.62 3.51
CA GLU A 51 -5.67 7.88 3.93
C GLU A 51 -5.69 8.91 2.81
N LEU A 52 -4.59 9.10 2.08
CA LEU A 52 -4.55 10.02 0.94
C LEU A 52 -5.57 9.66 -0.13
N PHE A 53 -5.67 8.36 -0.47
CA PHE A 53 -6.62 7.90 -1.48
C PHE A 53 -8.07 8.16 -1.04
N GLU A 54 -8.41 7.91 0.22
CA GLU A 54 -9.76 8.22 0.72
C GLU A 54 -10.05 9.72 0.70
N VAL A 55 -9.12 10.56 1.14
CA VAL A 55 -9.28 12.02 1.17
C VAL A 55 -9.57 12.56 -0.24
N ILE A 56 -8.73 12.21 -1.22
CA ILE A 56 -8.91 12.71 -2.59
C ILE A 56 -10.18 12.14 -3.24
N TYR A 57 -10.52 10.89 -2.96
CA TYR A 57 -11.73 10.29 -3.51
C TYR A 57 -13.00 10.93 -2.95
N VAL A 58 -13.03 11.25 -1.64
CA VAL A 58 -14.14 11.97 -1.00
C VAL A 58 -14.26 13.38 -1.56
N TYR A 59 -13.14 14.11 -1.69
CA TYR A 59 -13.12 15.43 -2.33
C TYR A 59 -13.74 15.38 -3.73
N CYS A 60 -13.24 14.49 -4.59
CA CYS A 60 -13.74 14.32 -5.96
C CYS A 60 -15.20 13.88 -6.04
N LYS A 61 -15.71 13.19 -5.01
CA LYS A 61 -17.13 12.84 -4.92
C LYS A 61 -17.98 14.08 -4.58
N GLN A 62 -17.49 14.94 -3.70
CA GLN A 62 -18.18 16.17 -3.30
C GLN A 62 -18.15 17.24 -4.40
N THR A 63 -17.07 17.30 -5.19
CA THR A 63 -16.89 18.26 -6.29
C THR A 63 -17.33 17.72 -7.65
N ASN A 64 -17.90 16.51 -7.72
CA ASN A 64 -18.28 15.82 -8.97
C ASN A 64 -17.12 15.61 -9.97
N GLN A 65 -15.89 15.45 -9.48
CA GLN A 65 -14.67 15.26 -10.27
C GLN A 65 -14.17 13.82 -10.29
N THR A 66 -15.00 12.86 -9.88
CA THR A 66 -14.61 11.45 -9.78
C THR A 66 -14.17 10.86 -11.13
N GLU A 67 -14.81 11.25 -12.23
CA GLU A 67 -14.37 10.80 -13.56
C GLU A 67 -13.03 11.44 -13.98
N LYS A 68 -12.82 12.73 -13.67
CA LYS A 68 -11.53 13.41 -13.88
C LYS A 68 -10.41 12.71 -13.09
N LEU A 69 -10.67 12.35 -11.84
CA LEU A 69 -9.74 11.60 -10.99
C LEU A 69 -9.37 10.25 -11.61
N LYS A 70 -10.36 9.47 -12.09
CA LYS A 70 -10.12 8.15 -12.71
C LYS A 70 -9.29 8.21 -13.99
N GLN A 71 -9.32 9.35 -14.69
CA GLN A 71 -8.56 9.58 -15.90
C GLN A 71 -7.09 9.93 -15.65
N THR A 72 -6.69 10.17 -14.39
CA THR A 72 -5.29 10.41 -14.06
C THR A 72 -4.46 9.14 -14.20
N ASP A 73 -3.23 9.29 -14.69
CA ASP A 73 -2.31 8.16 -14.95
C ASP A 73 -1.98 7.36 -13.69
N TRP A 74 -2.04 7.99 -12.51
CA TRP A 74 -1.72 7.39 -11.23
C TRP A 74 -2.91 6.72 -10.54
N PHE A 75 -4.16 7.06 -10.87
CA PHE A 75 -5.33 6.63 -10.10
C PHE A 75 -5.43 5.12 -9.97
N HIS A 76 -5.38 4.40 -11.09
CA HIS A 76 -5.55 2.95 -11.06
C HIS A 76 -4.34 2.25 -10.42
N PHE A 77 -3.15 2.80 -10.55
CA PHE A 77 -1.94 2.30 -9.89
C PHE A 77 -2.08 2.40 -8.36
N ILE A 78 -2.43 3.58 -7.85
CA ILE A 78 -2.60 3.83 -6.41
C ILE A 78 -3.80 3.09 -5.84
N ARG A 79 -4.90 2.99 -6.58
CA ARG A 79 -6.06 2.19 -6.15
C ARG A 79 -5.67 0.72 -5.92
N LEU A 80 -4.85 0.13 -6.79
CA LEU A 80 -4.39 -1.25 -6.62
C LEU A 80 -3.44 -1.40 -5.44
N LEU A 81 -2.55 -0.44 -5.21
CA LEU A 81 -1.68 -0.42 -4.02
C LEU A 81 -2.50 -0.28 -2.73
N ARG A 82 -3.45 0.65 -2.69
CA ARG A 82 -4.40 0.83 -1.58
C ARG A 82 -5.20 -0.45 -1.32
N ASN A 83 -5.59 -1.18 -2.35
CA ASN A 83 -6.28 -2.46 -2.15
C ASN A 83 -5.33 -3.51 -1.55
N ALA A 84 -4.07 -3.56 -1.99
CA ALA A 84 -3.08 -4.46 -1.41
C ALA A 84 -2.82 -4.15 0.07
N THR A 85 -2.89 -2.89 0.50
CA THR A 85 -2.76 -2.54 1.92
C THR A 85 -3.88 -3.11 2.79
N ALA A 86 -5.03 -3.49 2.25
CA ALA A 86 -6.08 -4.17 3.00
C ALA A 86 -5.82 -5.68 3.18
N HIS A 87 -4.90 -6.25 2.40
CA HIS A 87 -4.60 -7.68 2.35
C HIS A 87 -3.14 -7.96 2.71
N ASP A 88 -2.68 -7.45 3.85
CA ASP A 88 -1.30 -7.64 4.34
C ASP A 88 -0.23 -7.31 3.29
N PHE A 89 -0.43 -6.22 2.54
CA PHE A 89 0.43 -5.80 1.45
C PHE A 89 0.53 -6.78 0.27
N ARG A 90 -0.42 -7.72 0.13
CA ARG A 90 -0.50 -8.63 -1.02
C ARG A 90 -1.51 -8.11 -2.04
N PHE A 91 -1.15 -8.18 -3.32
CA PHE A 91 -2.12 -7.90 -4.38
C PHE A 91 -3.19 -8.98 -4.44
N VAL A 92 -4.45 -8.56 -4.49
CA VAL A 92 -5.59 -9.44 -4.75
C VAL A 92 -6.41 -8.81 -5.87
N PHE A 93 -6.18 -9.27 -7.10
CA PHE A 93 -6.83 -8.67 -8.27
C PHE A 93 -8.22 -9.27 -8.51
N GLN A 94 -9.20 -8.39 -8.72
CA GLN A 94 -10.55 -8.76 -9.17
C GLN A 94 -10.60 -8.81 -10.70
N LYS A 95 -11.68 -9.38 -11.26
CA LYS A 95 -11.88 -9.45 -12.71
C LYS A 95 -11.72 -8.08 -13.42
N LYS A 96 -12.32 -7.03 -12.85
CA LYS A 96 -12.19 -5.65 -13.35
C LYS A 96 -10.75 -5.11 -13.31
N ASP A 97 -9.92 -5.57 -12.37
CA ASP A 97 -8.53 -5.16 -12.28
C ASP A 97 -7.71 -5.85 -13.38
N ILE A 98 -8.02 -7.11 -13.69
CA ILE A 98 -7.37 -7.87 -14.76
C ILE A 98 -7.61 -7.23 -16.13
N GLU A 99 -8.77 -6.57 -16.33
CA GLU A 99 -9.12 -5.91 -17.59
C GLU A 99 -8.28 -4.66 -17.88
N ILE A 100 -7.84 -3.95 -16.83
CA ILE A 100 -7.03 -2.73 -16.96
C ILE A 100 -5.52 -2.97 -16.86
N LEU A 101 -5.10 -4.16 -16.44
CA LEU A 101 -3.68 -4.51 -16.32
C LEU A 101 -3.06 -4.88 -17.69
N PRO A 102 -1.80 -4.47 -17.96
CA PRO A 102 -0.86 -3.85 -17.04
C PRO A 102 -1.05 -2.33 -16.87
N ILE A 103 -0.72 -1.81 -15.69
CA ILE A 103 -0.72 -0.37 -15.42
C ILE A 103 0.69 0.06 -15.06
N THR A 104 1.14 1.15 -15.67
CA THR A 104 2.45 1.73 -15.40
C THR A 104 2.29 3.13 -14.86
N TRP A 105 2.98 3.43 -13.77
CA TRP A 105 3.14 4.78 -13.24
C TRP A 105 4.55 4.94 -12.67
N ASN A 106 5.16 6.11 -12.90
CA ASN A 106 6.53 6.42 -12.48
C ASN A 106 7.54 5.28 -12.80
N GLU A 107 7.52 4.81 -14.07
CA GLU A 107 8.37 3.72 -14.60
C GLU A 107 8.18 2.34 -13.94
N LYS A 108 7.15 2.20 -13.11
CA LYS A 108 6.86 0.96 -12.37
C LYS A 108 5.56 0.36 -12.88
N THR A 109 5.58 -0.94 -13.14
CA THR A 109 4.45 -1.63 -13.77
C THR A 109 3.87 -2.69 -12.84
N ILE A 110 2.56 -2.60 -12.60
CA ILE A 110 1.78 -3.69 -12.01
C ILE A 110 1.29 -4.57 -13.15
N THR A 111 1.57 -5.88 -13.05
CA THR A 111 1.16 -6.86 -14.06
C THR A 111 0.28 -7.95 -13.44
N LYS A 112 -0.46 -8.67 -14.28
CA LYS A 112 -1.32 -9.80 -13.86
C LYS A 112 -0.56 -10.87 -13.07
N LYS A 113 0.74 -11.04 -13.35
CA LYS A 113 1.62 -12.01 -12.69
C LYS A 113 1.86 -11.71 -11.21
N MET A 114 1.56 -10.49 -10.77
CA MET A 114 1.77 -10.04 -9.40
C MET A 114 0.60 -10.39 -8.48
N ASN A 115 -0.44 -11.07 -8.97
CA ASN A 115 -1.52 -11.53 -8.11
C ASN A 115 -0.98 -12.41 -6.97
N GLN A 116 -1.48 -12.18 -5.75
CA GLN A 116 -1.04 -12.83 -4.50
C GLN A 116 0.41 -12.51 -4.06
N SER A 117 1.14 -11.71 -4.84
CA SER A 117 2.49 -11.28 -4.48
C SER A 117 2.47 -10.07 -3.55
N HIS A 118 3.49 -9.97 -2.70
CA HIS A 118 3.71 -8.81 -1.84
C HIS A 118 4.14 -7.59 -2.65
N VAL A 119 3.61 -6.43 -2.27
CA VAL A 119 4.14 -5.13 -2.68
C VAL A 119 5.53 -4.97 -2.06
N THR A 120 6.52 -4.74 -2.92
CA THR A 120 7.90 -4.50 -2.50
C THR A 120 8.18 -3.00 -2.46
N LEU A 121 9.17 -2.58 -1.66
CA LEU A 121 9.64 -1.19 -1.65
C LEU A 121 10.27 -0.76 -3.00
N HIS A 122 10.66 -1.74 -3.85
CA HIS A 122 11.08 -1.47 -5.22
C HIS A 122 9.90 -1.03 -6.10
N LEU A 123 8.73 -1.66 -5.93
CA LEU A 123 7.51 -1.31 -6.63
C LEU A 123 6.87 -0.01 -6.10
N PHE A 124 6.96 0.24 -4.80
CA PHE A 124 6.44 1.47 -4.22
C PHE A 124 7.28 1.90 -3.00
N SER A 125 8.07 2.95 -3.17
CA SER A 125 8.98 3.51 -2.18
C SER A 125 8.43 4.80 -1.54
N TYR A 126 9.15 5.33 -0.55
CA TYR A 126 8.82 6.63 0.07
C TYR A 126 8.91 7.79 -0.92
N GLN A 127 9.82 7.73 -1.88
CA GLN A 127 9.92 8.73 -2.94
C GLN A 127 8.69 8.71 -3.84
N ASP A 128 8.14 7.52 -4.13
CA ASP A 128 6.88 7.40 -4.87
C ASP A 128 5.71 7.99 -4.09
N CYS A 129 5.67 7.74 -2.78
CA CYS A 129 4.64 8.32 -1.91
C CYS A 129 4.65 9.85 -1.98
N TRP A 130 5.82 10.49 -1.94
CA TRP A 130 5.94 11.93 -2.13
C TRP A 130 5.52 12.41 -3.52
N LYS A 131 5.84 11.66 -4.58
CA LYS A 131 5.38 11.98 -5.94
C LYS A 131 3.86 11.98 -6.03
N ILE A 132 3.19 10.99 -5.41
CA ILE A 132 1.73 10.93 -5.36
C ILE A 132 1.13 12.09 -4.60
N ILE A 133 1.72 12.50 -3.47
CA ILE A 133 1.24 13.67 -2.74
C ILE A 133 1.27 14.91 -3.64
N ASN A 134 2.37 15.12 -4.39
CA ASN A 134 2.48 16.24 -5.32
C ASN A 134 1.52 16.13 -6.51
N GLU A 135 1.27 14.92 -7.03
CA GLU A 135 0.29 14.70 -8.11
C GLU A 135 -1.15 14.98 -7.64
N ILE A 136 -1.48 14.60 -6.40
CA ILE A 136 -2.77 14.93 -5.78
C ILE A 136 -2.89 16.44 -5.58
N GLU A 137 -1.86 17.10 -5.06
CA GLU A 137 -1.84 18.56 -4.88
C GLU A 137 -2.08 19.28 -6.21
N ARG A 138 -1.33 18.91 -7.27
CA ARG A 138 -1.51 19.47 -8.62
C ARG A 138 -2.91 19.21 -9.15
N PHE A 139 -3.41 17.99 -9.02
CA PHE A 139 -4.76 17.65 -9.47
C PHE A 139 -5.82 18.55 -8.81
N VAL A 140 -5.67 18.84 -7.51
CA VAL A 140 -6.58 19.73 -6.77
C VAL A 140 -6.42 21.19 -7.20
N ASN A 141 -5.18 21.66 -7.40
CA ASN A 141 -4.89 23.06 -7.73
C ASN A 141 -5.06 23.42 -9.21
N GLU A 142 -5.02 22.45 -10.14
CA GLU A 142 -5.35 22.63 -11.57
C GLU A 142 -6.85 22.86 -11.82
N ILE A 143 -7.63 23.12 -10.77
CA ILE A 143 -9.07 23.37 -10.80
C ILE A 143 -9.39 24.85 -10.50
N GLU A 144 -8.39 25.68 -10.17
CA GLU A 144 -8.53 27.14 -10.10
C GLU A 144 -8.37 27.84 -11.45
#